data_AF-A0A0V0SUU3-F1
#
_entry.id   AF-A0A0V0SUU3-F1
#
_cell.length_a   1.000
_cell.length_b   1.000
_cell.length_c   1.000
_cell.angle_alpha   90.00
_cell.angle_beta   90.00
_cell.angle_gamma   90.00
#
_symmetry.space_group_name_H-M   'P 1'
#
loop_
_entity.id
_entity.type
_entity.pdbx_description
1 polymer ?
#
loop_
_entity_poly.entity_id
_entity_poly.type
_entity_poly.pdbx_seq_one_letter_code
_entity_poly.pdbx_strand_id
1 'polypeptide(L)' 'MESDEIQFVSTQRNQQKLVYRGRCYTLKRTNRNDKYWICASGTRGCPGKLYTNLDATQV' A
#
# COMPACT_ATOMS: atom_id res chain seq x y z
N MET A 1 9.07 -19.06 0.17
CA MET A 1 7.72 -18.48 0.29
C MET A 1 7.93 -16.99 0.37
N GLU A 2 7.50 -16.23 -0.63
CA GLU A 2 7.63 -14.78 -0.62
C GLU A 2 6.60 -14.25 0.38
N SER A 3 7.04 -13.87 1.58
CA SER A 3 6.16 -13.49 2.67
C SER A 3 5.23 -12.36 2.24
N ASP A 4 3.94 -12.47 2.59
CA ASP A 4 2.92 -11.45 2.40
C ASP A 4 3.12 -10.29 3.38
N GLU A 5 4.33 -9.74 3.39
CA GLU A 5 4.76 -8.71 4.32
C GLU A 5 4.39 -7.33 3.76
N ILE A 6 3.73 -6.55 4.62
CA ILE A 6 3.23 -5.22 4.31
C ILE A 6 4.17 -4.23 4.97
N GLN A 7 4.86 -3.44 4.14
CA GLN A 7 5.82 -2.44 4.62
C GLN A 7 5.31 -1.03 4.34
N PHE A 8 5.10 -0.25 5.40
CA PHE A 8 4.68 1.15 5.29
C PHE A 8 5.89 2.09 5.32
N VAL A 9 5.97 2.99 4.34
CA VAL A 9 7.08 3.94 4.19
C VAL A 9 6.53 5.35 4.04
N SER A 10 7.08 6.32 4.76
CA SER A 10 6.81 7.73 4.53
C SER A 10 7.87 8.36 3.62
N THR A 11 7.45 9.21 2.70
CA THR A 11 8.37 10.00 1.87
C THR A 11 8.65 11.36 2.50
N GLN A 12 9.68 12.05 2.00
CA GLN A 12 10.05 13.41 2.42
C GLN A 12 8.92 14.45 2.27
N ARG A 13 7.89 14.19 1.45
CA ARG A 13 6.71 15.07 1.28
C ARG A 13 5.50 14.65 2.13
N ASN A 14 5.73 13.86 3.19
CA ASN A 14 4.68 13.29 4.04
C ASN A 14 3.65 12.43 3.28
N GLN A 15 4.01 11.91 2.11
CA GLN A 15 3.17 10.94 1.39
C GLN A 15 3.47 9.53 1.90
N GLN A 16 2.42 8.80 2.29
CA GLN A 16 2.52 7.39 2.68
C GLN A 16 2.57 6.48 1.45
N LYS A 17 3.48 5.50 1.51
CA LYS A 17 3.64 4.44 0.54
C LYS A 17 3.54 3.09 1.25
N LEU A 18 3.11 2.09 0.48
CA LEU A 18 2.99 0.71 0.89
C LEU A 18 3.78 -0.15 -0.09
N VAL A 19 4.66 -1.00 0.43
CA VAL A 19 5.31 -2.06 -0.35
C VAL A 19 4.68 -3.39 0.02
N TYR A 20 4.18 -4.10 -0.99
CA TYR A 20 3.56 -5.41 -0.83
C TYR A 20 3.91 -6.28 -2.04
N ARG A 21 4.46 -7.49 -1.79
CA ARG A 21 4.94 -8.43 -2.83
C ARG A 21 5.86 -7.76 -3.87
N GLY A 22 6.84 -6.99 -3.40
CA GLY A 22 7.79 -6.27 -4.25
C GLY A 22 7.19 -5.12 -5.07
N ARG A 23 5.93 -4.74 -4.82
CA ARG A 23 5.23 -3.66 -5.55
C ARG A 23 4.98 -2.47 -4.65
N CYS A 24 5.21 -1.28 -5.19
CA CYS A 24 4.98 -0.02 -4.50
C CYS A 24 3.60 0.54 -4.80
N TYR A 25 2.88 0.92 -3.76
CA TYR A 25 1.59 1.58 -3.80
C TYR A 25 1.67 2.92 -3.08
N THR A 26 0.88 3.89 -3.55
CA THR A 26 0.77 5.23 -2.97
C THR A 26 -0.59 5.38 -2.33
N LEU A 27 -0.63 5.91 -1.11
CA LEU A 27 -1.89 6.21 -0.43
C LEU A 27 -2.65 7.28 -1.21
N LYS A 28 -3.89 7.00 -1.56
CA LYS A 28 -4.78 7.97 -2.22
C LYS A 28 -5.89 8.47 -1.32
N ARG A 29 -6.45 7.60 -0.48
CA ARG A 29 -7.51 7.96 0.47
C ARG A 29 -7.34 7.16 1.76
N THR A 30 -7.69 7.78 2.87
CA THR A 30 -7.90 7.11 4.15
C THR A 30 -9.36 7.32 4.51
N ASN A 31 -10.13 6.25 4.68
CA ASN A 31 -11.46 6.34 5.26
C ASN A 31 -11.38 5.95 6.75
N ARG A 32 -12.53 5.84 7.40
CA ARG A 32 -12.62 5.59 8.84
C ARG A 32 -11.88 4.31 9.28
N ASN A 33 -11.99 3.24 8.49
CA ASN A 33 -11.50 1.91 8.87
C ASN A 33 -10.47 1.33 7.89
N ASP A 34 -10.24 1.98 6.75
CA ASP A 34 -9.37 1.46 5.70
C ASP A 34 -8.58 2.56 4.98
N LYS A 35 -7.56 2.12 4.26
CA LYS A 35 -6.69 2.91 3.41
C LYS A 35 -6.76 2.37 2.00
N TYR A 36 -6.94 3.28 1.06
CA TYR A 36 -6.97 3.00 -0.37
C TYR A 36 -5.66 3.39 -1.01
N TRP A 37 -5.03 2.41 -1.66
CA TRP A 37 -3.72 2.52 -2.26
C TRP A 37 -3.79 2.28 -3.78
N ILE A 38 -3.02 3.05 -4.54
CA ILE A 38 -2.87 2.89 -5.99
C ILE A 38 -1.45 2.49 -6.32
N CYS A 39 -1.31 1.49 -7.19
CA CYS A 39 -0.01 1.03 -7.63
C CYS A 39 0.76 2.11 -8.40
N ALA A 40 2.05 2.26 -8.08
CA ALA A 40 2.92 3.22 -8.75
C ALA A 40 3.31 2.78 -10.17
N SER A 41 3.30 1.48 -10.48
CA SER A 41 3.80 0.92 -11.76
C SER A 41 2.76 0.82 -12.87
N GLY A 42 1.56 1.39 -12.70
CA GLY A 42 0.49 1.35 -13.72
C GLY A 42 -0.12 -0.05 -13.91
N THR A 43 -0.70 -0.30 -15.11
CA THR A 43 -1.53 -1.49 -15.42
C THR A 43 -0.75 -2.75 -15.78
N ARG A 44 0.55 -2.66 -16.12
CA ARG A 44 1.34 -3.84 -16.45
C ARG A 44 1.81 -4.54 -15.18
N GLY A 45 1.18 -5.67 -14.87
CA GLY A 45 1.63 -6.57 -13.81
C GLY A 45 1.33 -6.10 -12.39
N CYS A 46 0.48 -5.10 -12.18
CA CYS A 46 0.06 -4.67 -10.85
C CYS A 46 -1.48 -4.64 -10.75
N PRO A 47 -2.11 -4.99 -9.61
CA PRO A 47 -3.57 -5.06 -9.49
C PRO A 47 -4.24 -3.67 -9.57
N GLY A 48 -3.45 -2.61 -9.73
CA GLY A 48 -3.89 -1.22 -9.83
C GLY A 48 -4.30 -0.62 -8.48
N LYS A 49 -5.04 -1.37 -7.65
CA LYS A 49 -5.64 -0.92 -6.39
C LYS A 49 -5.39 -1.93 -5.28
N LEU A 50 -5.24 -1.43 -4.06
CA LEU A 50 -5.14 -2.23 -2.85
C LEU A 50 -5.85 -1.52 -1.69
N TYR A 51 -6.50 -2.28 -0.82
CA TYR A 51 -7.13 -1.77 0.40
C TYR A 51 -6.47 -2.43 1.60
N THR A 52 -6.18 -1.67 2.64
CA THR A 52 -5.68 -2.20 3.92
C THR A 52 -6.52 -1.62 5.05
N ASN A 53 -6.78 -2.40 6.10
CA ASN A 53 -7.41 -1.86 7.30
C ASN A 53 -6.49 -0.80 7.94
N LEU A 54 -7.08 0.19 8.62
CA LEU A 54 -6.33 1.24 9.33
C LEU A 54 -5.45 0.63 10.43
N ASP A 55 -5.98 -0.41 11.09
CA ASP A 55 -5.34 -1.22 12.13
C ASP A 55 -4.58 -2.43 11.58
N ALA A 56 -4.20 -2.43 10.30
CA ALA A 56 -3.29 -3.44 9.76
C ALA A 56 -1.85 -3.26 10.28
N THR A 57 -1.68 -3.17 11.60
CA THR A 57 -0.51 -3.68 12.31
C THR A 57 -0.71 -5.20 12.36
N GLN A 58 -0.08 -5.93 11.45
CA GLN A 58 -0.26 -7.38 11.28
C GLN A 58 -0.23 -8.15 12.61
N VAL A 59 -0.93 -9.28 12.63
CA VAL A 59 -0.35 -10.55 13.06
C VAL A 59 -0.51 -11.54 11.91
#